data_AF-W0T7W1-F1
#
_entry.id   AF-W0T7W1-F1
#
_cell.length_a   1.000
_cell.length_b   1.000
_cell.length_c   1.000
_cell.angle_alpha   90.00
_cell.angle_beta   90.00
_cell.angle_gamma   90.00
#
_symmetry.space_group_name_H-M   'P 1'
#
loop_
_entity.id
_entity.type
_entity.pdbx_description
1 polymer ?
#
loop_
_entity_poly.entity_id
_entity_poly.type
_entity_poly.pdbx_seq_one_letter_code
_entity_poly.pdbx_strand_id
1 'polypeptide(L)'
;MYGFRRQLHLTTRVLNKAVPKQWTESVQRLLSNQSLSENLPKSQYQEIGCLEPYEIANRFKVMLEQNPRISFDERVNIHNKLIEEMTRYDFAVAAIHSKELQKISAQLSIPAFIEVLRNNPGRVKSSWEFFEENYNLVKKSDQALVSVIEKLVYFDPVDIQDGKSKMTVQDLARTICLISLLEEKSSLPQHIWEKIILNAIQTKSSIVLPIIFEGIPNHYEIPLPLDLAEITDYQIISLLSKRNLDSLFKDNKELFVKYFSLLGVNDTIHLTEDEIQAYDALNKELKRLKKCVEIDLQTPELPKLKTQESFDEIVSYIISSELDKNELDWARMMLRYLGLHKGDTKMALKLYHEYLMAYPSHSGDLMYEMFLCFAYQSFVGSNDKLLQVAETLVPSDIDSKTRVNILRALILVNSKSDPHQSLQIFNNNIQNTSKEKNPITEISDSALLVEALILAFLRNKDRDFAHVIFEGAAREKIIDGPTSVKRIKNILTLYGESIEQDQCQKVMDEEIERVLKAL
;
A
#
# COMPACT_ATOMS: atom_id res chain seq x y z
N MET A 1 -5.22 -72.81 36.64
CA MET A 1 -5.34 -71.42 36.16
C MET A 1 -4.15 -70.62 36.69
N TYR A 2 -2.90 -70.90 36.32
CA TYR A 2 -2.28 -70.55 35.04
C TYR A 2 -2.81 -69.28 34.38
N GLY A 3 -2.02 -68.20 34.54
CA GLY A 3 -1.50 -67.42 33.42
C GLY A 3 -2.44 -66.37 32.83
N PHE A 4 -2.44 -65.15 33.37
CA PHE A 4 -2.92 -63.98 32.60
C PHE A 4 -2.39 -62.61 33.10
N ARG A 5 -1.15 -62.55 33.62
CA ARG A 5 -0.56 -61.25 34.07
C ARG A 5 0.87 -60.97 33.61
N ARG A 6 1.44 -61.74 32.66
CA ARG A 6 2.83 -61.55 32.19
C ARG A 6 3.00 -61.17 30.71
N GLN A 7 1.96 -60.82 29.97
CA GLN A 7 2.05 -60.64 28.50
C GLN A 7 1.65 -59.27 27.94
N LEU A 8 1.50 -58.22 28.75
CA LEU A 8 1.12 -56.88 28.24
C LEU A 8 2.24 -55.82 28.28
N HIS A 9 3.42 -56.13 28.81
CA HIS A 9 4.59 -55.22 28.76
C HIS A 9 5.63 -55.57 27.69
N LEU A 10 5.50 -56.70 27.01
CA LEU A 10 6.39 -57.13 25.92
C LEU A 10 5.88 -56.73 24.53
N THR A 11 4.65 -56.25 24.41
CA THR A 11 4.02 -55.95 23.11
C THR A 11 4.29 -54.54 22.61
N THR A 12 4.47 -53.52 23.45
CA THR A 12 4.76 -52.14 22.98
C THR A 12 6.17 -51.97 22.40
N ARG A 13 7.20 -52.63 22.97
CA ARG A 13 8.57 -52.60 22.43
C ARG A 13 8.73 -53.39 21.13
N VAL A 14 7.94 -54.44 20.92
CA VAL A 14 7.99 -55.26 19.69
C VAL A 14 7.13 -54.62 18.59
N LEU A 15 6.00 -53.99 18.94
CA LEU A 15 5.18 -53.23 17.99
C LEU A 15 5.88 -51.95 17.51
N ASN A 16 6.63 -51.24 18.38
CA ASN A 16 7.47 -50.10 17.96
C ASN A 16 8.66 -50.48 17.06
N LYS A 17 9.01 -51.76 16.95
CA LYS A 17 10.02 -52.25 15.99
C LYS A 17 9.43 -52.64 14.63
N ALA A 18 8.10 -52.75 14.52
CA ALA A 18 7.43 -53.21 13.30
C ALA A 18 6.89 -52.06 12.44
N VAL A 19 6.78 -50.84 12.99
CA VAL A 19 6.46 -49.64 12.23
C VAL A 19 7.77 -49.01 11.74
N PRO A 20 7.98 -48.82 10.43
CA PRO A 20 9.15 -48.11 9.93
C PRO A 20 9.18 -46.71 10.55
N LYS A 21 10.25 -46.39 11.28
CA LYS A 21 10.46 -45.05 11.83
C LYS A 21 10.57 -44.06 10.67
N GLN A 22 9.97 -42.88 10.79
CA GLN A 22 9.89 -41.89 9.71
C GLN A 22 11.26 -41.39 9.21
N TRP A 23 12.33 -41.61 10.00
CA TRP A 23 13.71 -41.24 9.67
C TRP A 23 14.57 -42.38 9.12
N THR A 24 14.05 -43.60 9.01
CA THR A 24 14.85 -44.78 8.60
C THR A 24 15.48 -44.58 7.21
N GLU A 25 14.75 -43.98 6.26
CA GLU A 25 15.26 -43.67 4.92
C GLU A 25 16.35 -42.60 4.93
N SER A 26 16.22 -41.58 5.78
CA SER A 26 17.22 -40.51 5.94
C SER A 26 18.51 -41.08 6.56
N VAL A 27 18.38 -42.02 7.50
CA VAL A 27 19.52 -42.78 8.03
C VAL A 27 20.18 -43.63 6.95
N GLN A 28 19.41 -44.32 6.10
CA GLN A 28 19.98 -45.09 4.99
C GLN A 28 20.76 -44.20 4.01
N ARG A 29 20.22 -43.03 3.65
CA ARG A 29 20.92 -42.03 2.82
C ARG A 29 22.20 -41.54 3.48
N LEU A 30 22.18 -41.31 4.79
CA LEU A 30 23.35 -40.95 5.56
C LEU A 30 24.43 -42.04 5.54
N LEU A 31 24.03 -43.29 5.73
CA LEU A 31 24.94 -44.45 5.74
C LEU A 31 25.45 -44.83 4.34
N SER A 32 24.77 -44.41 3.28
CA SER A 32 25.25 -44.54 1.89
C SER A 32 26.32 -43.52 1.50
N ASN A 33 26.65 -42.57 2.38
CA ASN A 33 27.76 -41.64 2.14
C ASN A 33 29.08 -42.44 2.08
N GLN A 34 29.84 -42.31 0.98
CA GLN A 34 31.08 -43.05 0.74
C GLN A 34 32.05 -42.96 1.93
N SER A 35 32.24 -41.75 2.49
CA SER A 35 33.13 -41.50 3.63
C SER A 35 32.73 -42.26 4.92
N LEU A 36 31.44 -42.57 5.09
CA LEU A 36 30.95 -43.37 6.21
C LEU A 36 31.00 -44.86 5.91
N SER A 37 30.67 -45.24 4.68
CA SER A 37 30.55 -46.63 4.26
C SER A 37 31.88 -47.42 4.38
N GLU A 38 33.00 -46.74 4.19
CA GLU A 38 34.36 -47.30 4.28
C GLU A 38 34.88 -47.38 5.72
N ASN A 39 34.33 -46.57 6.62
CA ASN A 39 34.82 -46.41 7.98
C ASN A 39 33.92 -47.04 9.07
N LEU A 40 32.70 -47.49 8.72
CA LEU A 40 31.77 -48.16 9.63
C LEU A 40 31.58 -49.66 9.34
N PRO A 41 31.74 -50.55 10.33
CA PRO A 41 31.38 -51.96 10.20
C PRO A 41 29.87 -52.14 9.97
N LYS A 42 29.50 -53.08 9.08
CA LYS A 42 28.09 -53.35 8.75
C LYS A 42 27.19 -53.69 9.95
N SER A 43 27.76 -54.23 11.02
CA SER A 43 27.06 -54.54 12.27
C SER A 43 26.55 -53.28 12.99
N GLN A 44 27.24 -52.14 12.87
CA GLN A 44 26.83 -50.89 13.51
C GLN A 44 25.66 -50.21 12.76
N TYR A 45 25.45 -50.52 11.48
CA TYR A 45 24.32 -49.97 10.71
C TYR A 45 22.95 -50.40 11.26
N GLN A 46 22.83 -51.66 11.68
CA GLN A 46 21.59 -52.18 12.26
C GLN A 46 21.30 -51.55 13.64
N GLU A 47 22.34 -51.28 14.42
CA GLU A 47 22.19 -50.61 15.71
C GLU A 47 21.79 -49.14 15.57
N ILE A 48 22.41 -48.40 14.64
CA ILE A 48 22.09 -46.99 14.38
C ILE A 48 20.64 -46.84 13.91
N GLY A 49 20.14 -47.74 13.06
CA GLY A 49 18.75 -47.71 12.59
C GLY A 49 17.69 -47.88 13.68
N CYS A 50 18.08 -48.36 14.87
CA CYS A 50 17.16 -48.54 16.00
C CYS A 50 17.08 -47.31 16.92
N LEU A 51 18.01 -46.36 16.81
CA LEU A 51 18.13 -45.20 17.68
C LEU A 51 17.16 -44.07 17.30
N GLU A 52 16.91 -43.16 18.24
CA GLU A 52 16.22 -41.89 18.00
C GLU A 52 17.18 -40.85 17.38
N PRO A 53 16.69 -39.84 16.63
CA PRO A 53 17.54 -38.85 15.95
C PRO A 53 18.62 -38.19 16.85
N TYR A 54 18.26 -37.79 18.06
CA TYR A 54 19.19 -37.25 19.05
C TYR A 54 20.31 -38.24 19.45
N GLU A 55 19.95 -39.51 19.62
CA GLU A 55 20.90 -40.57 19.98
C GLU A 55 21.85 -40.88 18.81
N ILE A 56 21.31 -40.87 17.59
CA ILE A 56 22.09 -40.99 16.35
C ILE A 56 23.12 -39.85 16.29
N ALA A 57 22.70 -38.60 16.48
CA ALA A 57 23.58 -37.44 16.45
C ALA A 57 24.72 -37.53 17.48
N ASN A 58 24.40 -37.90 18.73
CA ASN A 58 25.43 -38.09 19.76
C ASN A 58 26.40 -39.23 19.43
N ARG A 59 25.90 -40.35 18.91
CA ARG A 59 26.74 -41.48 18.53
C ARG A 59 27.72 -41.09 17.41
N PHE A 60 27.24 -40.39 16.39
CA PHE A 60 28.10 -39.90 15.30
C PHE A 60 29.10 -38.85 15.80
N LYS A 61 28.71 -37.95 16.69
CA LYS A 61 29.64 -37.00 17.32
C LYS A 61 30.81 -37.73 17.98
N VAL A 62 30.53 -38.67 18.88
CA VAL A 62 31.58 -39.41 19.61
C VAL A 62 32.46 -40.19 18.63
N MET A 63 31.86 -40.83 17.63
CA MET A 63 32.60 -41.58 16.61
C MET A 63 33.55 -40.71 15.79
N LEU A 64 33.10 -39.52 15.36
CA LEU A 64 33.90 -38.59 14.55
C LEU A 64 35.02 -37.95 15.36
N GLU A 65 34.82 -37.71 16.66
CA GLU A 65 35.87 -37.20 17.56
C GLU A 65 36.96 -38.25 17.83
N GLN A 66 36.58 -39.53 17.94
CA GLN A 66 37.49 -40.61 18.36
C GLN A 66 38.17 -41.36 17.22
N ASN A 67 37.72 -41.21 15.97
CA ASN A 67 38.25 -41.97 14.84
C ASN A 67 39.32 -41.18 14.07
N PRO A 68 40.62 -41.49 14.24
CA PRO A 68 41.70 -40.77 13.58
C PRO A 68 41.79 -41.06 12.07
N ARG A 69 41.06 -42.06 11.55
CA ARG A 69 41.08 -42.43 10.13
C ARG A 69 40.24 -41.50 9.25
N ILE A 70 39.36 -40.71 9.85
CA ILE A 70 38.47 -39.81 9.11
C ILE A 70 39.20 -38.47 8.92
N SER A 71 39.41 -38.11 7.65
CA SER A 71 40.03 -36.85 7.27
C SER A 71 39.19 -35.65 7.71
N PHE A 72 39.78 -34.45 7.63
CA PHE A 72 39.08 -33.21 7.95
C PHE A 72 37.86 -33.01 7.05
N ASP A 73 38.03 -33.12 5.74
CA ASP A 73 36.96 -32.88 4.75
C ASP A 73 35.82 -33.89 4.90
N GLU A 74 36.13 -35.16 5.18
CA GLU A 74 35.13 -36.18 5.45
C GLU A 74 34.33 -35.87 6.73
N ARG A 75 35.01 -35.43 7.79
CA ARG A 75 34.34 -35.00 9.03
C ARG A 75 33.36 -33.85 8.78
N VAL A 76 33.79 -32.85 8.01
CA VAL A 76 32.95 -31.71 7.64
C VAL A 76 31.75 -32.16 6.82
N ASN A 77 31.96 -33.03 5.83
CA ASN A 77 30.88 -33.57 4.99
C ASN A 77 29.87 -34.37 5.83
N ILE A 78 30.33 -35.23 6.74
CA ILE A 78 29.45 -36.05 7.58
C ILE A 78 28.62 -35.17 8.53
N HIS A 79 29.23 -34.18 9.18
CA HIS A 79 28.49 -33.25 10.05
C HIS A 79 27.41 -32.51 9.28
N ASN A 80 27.72 -31.98 8.09
CA ASN A 80 26.72 -31.34 7.25
C ASN A 80 25.63 -32.33 6.80
N LYS A 81 25.98 -33.56 6.44
CA LYS A 81 25.00 -34.57 6.03
C LYS A 81 24.07 -34.99 7.16
N LEU A 82 24.57 -35.06 8.39
CA LEU A 82 23.74 -35.27 9.59
C LEU A 82 22.72 -34.16 9.76
N ILE A 83 23.13 -32.91 9.57
CA ILE A 83 22.22 -31.75 9.65
C ILE A 83 21.16 -31.84 8.54
N GLU A 84 21.59 -32.05 7.29
CA GLU A 84 20.69 -32.12 6.13
C GLU A 84 19.61 -33.20 6.27
N GLU A 85 19.97 -34.39 6.78
CA GLU A 85 19.06 -35.53 6.76
C GLU A 85 18.20 -35.66 8.02
N MET A 86 18.68 -35.15 9.17
CA MET A 86 18.10 -35.49 10.47
C MET A 86 17.47 -34.32 11.21
N THR A 87 17.78 -33.07 10.86
CA THR A 87 17.29 -31.87 11.59
C THR A 87 15.76 -31.78 11.63
N ARG A 88 15.08 -32.18 10.55
CA ARG A 88 13.60 -32.17 10.48
C ARG A 88 12.90 -33.05 11.50
N TYR A 89 13.59 -34.06 12.04
CA TYR A 89 13.03 -34.96 13.04
C TYR A 89 13.36 -34.53 14.46
N ASP A 90 14.52 -33.89 14.64
CA ASP A 90 14.93 -33.31 15.91
C ASP A 90 15.93 -32.17 15.68
N PHE A 91 15.52 -30.94 16.01
CA PHE A 91 16.35 -29.75 15.83
C PHE A 91 17.62 -29.78 16.69
N ALA A 92 17.66 -30.55 17.78
CA ALA A 92 18.87 -30.71 18.59
C ALA A 92 20.04 -31.29 17.77
N VAL A 93 19.76 -32.04 16.69
CA VAL A 93 20.78 -32.55 15.77
C VAL A 93 21.55 -31.41 15.12
N ALA A 94 20.84 -30.38 14.62
CA ALA A 94 21.45 -29.17 14.06
C ALA A 94 22.32 -28.45 15.10
N ALA A 95 21.82 -28.30 16.32
CA ALA A 95 22.56 -27.63 17.39
C ALA A 95 23.87 -28.37 17.76
N ILE A 96 23.82 -29.71 17.83
CA ILE A 96 25.00 -30.53 18.12
C ILE A 96 26.03 -30.37 17.00
N HIS A 97 25.65 -30.67 15.75
CA HIS A 97 26.64 -30.76 14.67
C HIS A 97 27.10 -29.40 14.15
N SER A 98 26.29 -28.35 14.25
CA SER A 98 26.77 -26.98 13.98
C SER A 98 27.85 -26.56 14.97
N LYS A 99 27.70 -26.93 16.26
CA LYS A 99 28.71 -26.65 17.28
C LYS A 99 30.00 -27.44 17.03
N GLU A 100 29.90 -28.69 16.58
CA GLU A 100 31.08 -29.49 16.23
C GLU A 100 31.81 -28.91 15.01
N LEU A 101 31.09 -28.47 13.97
CA LEU A 101 31.69 -27.75 12.83
C LEU A 101 32.43 -26.49 13.28
N GLN A 102 31.84 -25.69 14.17
CA GLN A 102 32.49 -24.50 14.72
C GLN A 102 33.79 -24.83 15.49
N LYS A 103 33.81 -25.90 16.29
CA LYS A 103 35.03 -26.31 17.02
C LYS A 103 36.19 -26.65 16.10
N ILE A 104 35.90 -27.21 14.92
CA ILE A 104 36.91 -27.54 13.92
C ILE A 104 37.12 -26.41 12.91
N SER A 105 36.58 -25.21 13.16
CA SER A 105 36.67 -24.04 12.27
C SER A 105 36.13 -24.30 10.85
N ALA A 106 35.14 -25.18 10.72
CA ALA A 106 34.44 -25.46 9.47
C ALA A 106 33.09 -24.74 9.41
N GLN A 107 32.58 -24.58 8.19
CA GLN A 107 31.29 -23.92 7.92
C GLN A 107 30.21 -24.95 7.56
N LEU A 108 28.96 -24.51 7.65
CA LEU A 108 27.83 -25.24 7.13
C LEU A 108 27.89 -25.33 5.61
N SER A 109 27.36 -26.41 5.03
CA SER A 109 26.99 -26.45 3.62
C SER A 109 25.71 -25.62 3.42
N ILE A 110 25.48 -25.12 2.21
CA ILE A 110 24.23 -24.42 1.87
C ILE A 110 22.99 -25.29 2.17
N PRO A 111 22.95 -26.58 1.77
CA PRO A 111 21.82 -27.45 2.11
C PRO A 111 21.63 -27.64 3.62
N ALA A 112 22.71 -27.79 4.38
CA ALA A 112 22.63 -27.90 5.83
C ALA A 112 22.06 -26.61 6.44
N PHE A 113 22.53 -25.44 6.01
CA PHE A 113 22.01 -24.14 6.44
C PHE A 113 20.50 -24.02 6.19
N ILE A 114 20.02 -24.40 5.00
CA ILE A 114 18.59 -24.37 4.64
C ILE A 114 17.78 -25.27 5.58
N GLU A 115 18.27 -26.47 5.87
CA GLU A 115 17.58 -27.39 6.79
C GLU A 115 17.58 -26.90 8.25
N VAL A 116 18.64 -26.22 8.70
CA VAL A 116 18.63 -25.54 10.00
C VAL A 116 17.56 -24.47 10.01
N LEU A 117 17.52 -23.58 9.01
CA LEU A 117 16.52 -22.52 8.95
C LEU A 117 15.09 -23.08 8.94
N ARG A 118 14.78 -23.98 8.01
CA ARG A 118 13.43 -24.54 7.83
C ARG A 118 12.85 -25.07 9.13
N ASN A 119 13.68 -25.71 9.94
CA ASN A 119 13.27 -26.37 11.18
C ASN A 119 13.61 -25.56 12.44
N ASN A 120 14.15 -24.33 12.31
CA ASN A 120 14.50 -23.50 13.45
C ASN A 120 13.24 -23.12 14.25
N PRO A 121 13.17 -23.45 15.56
CA PRO A 121 12.06 -23.04 16.40
C PRO A 121 12.12 -21.56 16.79
N GLY A 122 13.27 -20.89 16.66
CA GLY A 122 13.45 -19.48 17.03
C GLY A 122 13.72 -19.22 18.52
N ARG A 123 13.84 -20.27 19.35
CA ARG A 123 13.97 -20.13 20.82
C ARG A 123 15.30 -19.53 21.30
N VAL A 124 16.40 -19.87 20.62
CA VAL A 124 17.76 -19.48 21.04
C VAL A 124 18.26 -18.33 20.18
N LYS A 125 18.07 -18.45 18.86
CA LYS A 125 18.34 -17.41 17.88
C LYS A 125 17.20 -17.38 16.88
N SER A 126 16.80 -16.18 16.50
CA SER A 126 15.90 -15.97 15.38
C SER A 126 16.57 -16.42 14.07
N SER A 127 15.76 -16.78 13.08
CA SER A 127 16.24 -17.11 11.74
C SER A 127 17.04 -15.97 11.10
N TRP A 128 16.74 -14.71 11.46
CA TRP A 128 17.53 -13.55 11.03
C TRP A 128 18.94 -13.51 11.65
N GLU A 129 19.07 -13.68 12.96
CA GLU A 129 20.37 -13.71 13.64
C GLU A 129 21.23 -14.88 13.11
N PHE A 130 20.61 -16.01 12.82
CA PHE A 130 21.29 -17.15 12.22
C PHE A 130 21.79 -16.84 10.79
N PHE A 131 21.03 -16.08 10.01
CA PHE A 131 21.47 -15.57 8.71
C PHE A 131 22.67 -14.62 8.85
N GLU A 132 22.62 -13.65 9.77
CA GLU A 132 23.72 -12.69 9.97
C GLU A 132 25.05 -13.40 10.28
N GLU A 133 25.04 -14.41 11.14
CA GLU A 133 26.24 -15.20 11.49
C GLU A 133 26.82 -15.98 10.32
N ASN A 134 25.99 -16.34 9.34
CA ASN A 134 26.37 -17.14 8.18
C ASN A 134 26.37 -16.33 6.87
N TYR A 135 26.28 -14.99 6.95
CA TYR A 135 26.06 -14.13 5.78
C TYR A 135 27.03 -14.40 4.62
N ASN A 136 28.33 -14.49 4.92
CA ASN A 136 29.36 -14.70 3.90
C ASN A 136 29.23 -16.02 3.13
N LEU A 137 28.64 -17.05 3.76
CA LEU A 137 28.36 -18.33 3.13
C LEU A 137 27.16 -18.25 2.18
N VAL A 138 26.11 -17.53 2.60
CA VAL A 138 24.78 -17.65 1.98
C VAL A 138 24.41 -16.49 1.05
N LYS A 139 25.15 -15.38 1.08
CA LYS A 139 24.82 -14.15 0.32
C LYS A 139 24.72 -14.29 -1.20
N LYS A 140 25.23 -15.39 -1.76
CA LYS A 140 25.20 -15.70 -3.21
C LYS A 140 24.28 -16.87 -3.55
N SER A 141 23.47 -17.34 -2.60
CA SER A 141 22.62 -18.50 -2.79
C SER A 141 21.16 -18.09 -2.69
N ASP A 142 20.50 -17.96 -3.84
CA ASP A 142 19.07 -17.62 -3.90
C ASP A 142 18.22 -18.60 -3.09
N GLN A 143 18.53 -19.90 -3.12
CA GLN A 143 17.83 -20.90 -2.30
C GLN A 143 17.93 -20.63 -0.79
N ALA A 144 19.11 -20.24 -0.32
CA ALA A 144 19.32 -19.88 1.08
C ALA A 144 18.60 -18.56 1.43
N LEU A 145 18.71 -17.55 0.58
CA LEU A 145 18.05 -16.25 0.76
C LEU A 145 16.52 -16.38 0.77
N VAL A 146 15.94 -17.15 -0.16
CA VAL A 146 14.50 -17.46 -0.19
C VAL A 146 14.05 -18.14 1.10
N SER A 147 14.84 -19.09 1.62
CA SER A 147 14.52 -19.77 2.89
C SER A 147 14.50 -18.79 4.09
N VAL A 148 15.37 -17.78 4.09
CA VAL A 148 15.35 -16.72 5.12
C VAL A 148 14.12 -15.82 4.92
N ILE A 149 13.80 -15.43 3.69
CA ILE A 149 12.62 -14.61 3.38
C ILE A 149 11.34 -15.31 3.83
N GLU A 150 11.19 -16.61 3.53
CA GLU A 150 10.07 -17.43 4.00
C GLU A 150 9.90 -17.33 5.52
N LYS A 151 11.00 -17.44 6.27
CA LYS A 151 10.99 -17.31 7.73
C LYS A 151 10.64 -15.91 8.22
N LEU A 152 11.06 -14.86 7.54
CA LEU A 152 10.65 -13.48 7.90
C LEU A 152 9.16 -13.22 7.63
N VAL A 153 8.62 -13.82 6.57
CA VAL A 153 7.23 -13.63 6.12
C VAL A 153 6.25 -14.50 6.90
N TYR A 154 6.65 -15.72 7.29
CA TYR A 154 5.82 -16.66 8.04
C TYR A 154 6.16 -16.75 9.54
N PHE A 155 7.21 -16.05 9.97
CA PHE A 155 7.73 -15.99 11.32
C PHE A 155 8.31 -17.31 11.84
N ASP A 156 9.12 -17.22 12.89
CA ASP A 156 9.56 -18.42 13.59
C ASP A 156 8.42 -18.98 14.48
N PRO A 157 8.39 -20.30 14.78
CA PRO A 157 7.33 -20.89 15.58
C PRO A 157 7.14 -20.23 16.96
N VAL A 158 8.20 -19.74 17.58
CA VAL A 158 8.13 -18.97 18.83
C VAL A 158 7.42 -17.63 18.64
N ASP A 159 7.70 -16.90 17.56
CA ASP A 159 7.03 -15.63 17.29
C ASP A 159 5.51 -15.82 17.14
N ILE A 160 5.10 -16.90 16.46
CA ILE A 160 3.69 -17.26 16.29
C ILE A 160 3.08 -17.62 17.66
N GLN A 161 3.80 -18.36 18.50
CA GLN A 161 3.36 -18.67 19.88
C GLN A 161 3.19 -17.42 20.74
N ASP A 162 4.05 -16.42 20.53
CA ASP A 162 3.99 -15.12 21.20
C ASP A 162 2.96 -14.16 20.57
N GLY A 163 2.19 -14.62 19.58
CA GLY A 163 1.08 -13.88 18.98
C GLY A 163 1.45 -12.97 17.81
N LYS A 164 2.67 -13.05 17.28
CA LYS A 164 3.08 -12.31 16.08
C LYS A 164 2.31 -12.83 14.86
N SER A 165 1.50 -11.95 14.27
CA SER A 165 0.66 -12.26 13.11
C SER A 165 0.96 -11.39 11.88
N LYS A 166 1.73 -10.31 12.05
CA LYS A 166 2.08 -9.34 11.01
C LYS A 166 3.56 -9.00 11.07
N MET A 167 4.13 -8.67 9.92
CA MET A 167 5.51 -8.19 9.83
C MET A 167 5.61 -6.79 10.43
N THR A 168 6.73 -6.52 11.07
CA THR A 168 7.11 -5.17 11.47
C THR A 168 7.81 -4.43 10.33
N VAL A 169 7.97 -3.11 10.45
CA VAL A 169 8.81 -2.32 9.51
C VAL A 169 10.23 -2.88 9.44
N GLN A 170 10.76 -3.39 10.56
CA GLN A 170 12.07 -4.03 10.60
C GLN A 170 12.11 -5.33 9.80
N ASP A 171 11.11 -6.19 9.94
CA ASP A 171 11.01 -7.43 9.15
C ASP A 171 10.91 -7.11 7.66
N LEU A 172 10.15 -6.08 7.30
CA LEU A 172 10.02 -5.63 5.92
C LEU A 172 11.35 -5.08 5.38
N ALA A 173 12.08 -4.27 6.15
CA ALA A 173 13.41 -3.78 5.76
C ALA A 173 14.38 -4.94 5.49
N ARG A 174 14.37 -5.96 6.35
CA ARG A 174 15.16 -7.19 6.19
C ARG A 174 14.76 -7.95 4.94
N THR A 175 13.46 -8.09 4.67
CA THR A 175 12.98 -8.77 3.47
C THR A 175 13.37 -8.02 2.18
N ILE A 176 13.21 -6.70 2.14
CA ILE A 176 13.64 -5.88 0.99
C ILE A 176 15.15 -5.98 0.76
N CYS A 177 15.91 -5.98 1.84
CA CYS A 177 17.35 -6.20 1.81
C CYS A 177 17.71 -7.56 1.18
N LEU A 178 17.06 -8.65 1.59
CA LEU A 178 17.28 -9.98 1.01
C LEU A 178 16.83 -10.06 -0.46
N ILE A 179 15.72 -9.42 -0.82
CA ILE A 179 15.25 -9.35 -2.22
C ILE A 179 16.29 -8.68 -3.12
N SER A 180 16.98 -7.65 -2.62
CA SER A 180 18.03 -6.97 -3.38
C SER A 180 19.28 -7.82 -3.62
N LEU A 181 19.46 -8.89 -2.83
CA LEU A 181 20.56 -9.84 -2.99
C LEU A 181 20.25 -10.98 -3.96
N LEU A 182 18.97 -11.21 -4.29
CA LEU A 182 18.57 -12.30 -5.19
C LEU A 182 19.08 -12.02 -6.60
N GLU A 183 19.76 -12.99 -7.20
CA GLU A 183 20.13 -12.92 -8.61
C GLU A 183 18.88 -13.08 -9.49
N GLU A 184 18.00 -14.03 -9.14
CA GLU A 184 16.78 -14.35 -9.89
C GLU A 184 15.53 -14.11 -9.02
N LYS A 185 14.92 -12.93 -9.12
CA LYS A 185 13.75 -12.56 -8.30
C LYS A 185 12.52 -13.47 -8.50
N SER A 186 12.44 -14.16 -9.65
CA SER A 186 11.42 -15.18 -9.95
C SER A 186 11.56 -16.45 -9.10
N SER A 187 12.67 -16.64 -8.38
CA SER A 187 12.83 -17.74 -7.42
C SER A 187 11.89 -17.62 -6.21
N LEU A 188 11.35 -16.43 -5.94
CA LEU A 188 10.37 -16.22 -4.88
C LEU A 188 8.97 -16.62 -5.37
N PRO A 189 8.29 -17.56 -4.68
CA PRO A 189 6.92 -17.92 -4.98
C PRO A 189 5.95 -16.74 -4.88
N GLN A 190 4.90 -16.75 -5.72
CA GLN A 190 3.86 -15.70 -5.75
C GLN A 190 3.25 -15.39 -4.39
N HIS A 191 2.89 -16.41 -3.60
CA HIS A 191 2.26 -16.20 -2.29
C HIS A 191 3.15 -15.44 -1.29
N ILE A 192 4.48 -15.49 -1.46
CA ILE A 192 5.42 -14.71 -0.64
C ILE A 192 5.34 -13.23 -1.04
N TRP A 193 5.36 -12.94 -2.34
CA TRP A 193 5.19 -11.57 -2.85
C TRP A 193 3.87 -10.97 -2.37
N GLU A 194 2.78 -11.71 -2.48
CA GLU A 194 1.46 -11.28 -2.02
C GLU A 194 1.48 -10.88 -0.54
N LYS A 195 2.10 -11.72 0.30
CA LYS A 195 2.19 -11.47 1.74
C LYS A 195 3.09 -10.29 2.07
N ILE A 196 4.18 -10.08 1.34
CA ILE A 196 5.05 -8.90 1.49
C ILE A 196 4.27 -7.63 1.14
N ILE A 197 3.52 -7.61 0.03
CA ILE A 197 2.71 -6.47 -0.39
C ILE A 197 1.67 -6.13 0.66
N LEU A 198 0.92 -7.13 1.14
CA LEU A 198 -0.09 -6.92 2.18
C LEU A 198 0.51 -6.38 3.49
N ASN A 199 1.69 -6.86 3.89
CA ASN A 199 2.38 -6.34 5.07
C ASN A 199 2.93 -4.93 4.86
N ALA A 200 3.40 -4.59 3.65
CA ALA A 200 3.83 -3.22 3.33
C ALA A 200 2.66 -2.23 3.47
N ILE A 201 1.46 -2.61 3.01
CA ILE A 201 0.23 -1.81 3.14
C ILE A 201 -0.14 -1.65 4.62
N GLN A 202 -0.19 -2.76 5.37
CA GLN A 202 -0.59 -2.76 6.78
C GLN A 202 0.37 -1.99 7.69
N THR A 203 1.67 -2.04 7.40
CA THR A 203 2.70 -1.29 8.15
C THR A 203 2.87 0.15 7.69
N LYS A 204 2.05 0.62 6.73
CA LYS A 204 2.18 1.94 6.09
C LYS A 204 3.56 2.18 5.47
N SER A 205 4.30 1.12 5.15
CA SER A 205 5.62 1.19 4.52
C SER A 205 5.49 1.32 3.00
N SER A 206 4.65 2.21 2.53
CA SER A 206 4.22 2.28 1.12
C SER A 206 5.34 2.61 0.16
N ILE A 207 6.39 3.23 0.67
CA ILE A 207 7.64 3.50 -0.05
C ILE A 207 8.30 2.26 -0.65
N VAL A 208 8.09 1.07 -0.07
CA VAL A 208 8.71 -0.15 -0.60
C VAL A 208 7.93 -0.75 -1.75
N LEU A 209 6.68 -0.34 -1.98
CA LEU A 209 5.83 -0.92 -3.03
C LEU A 209 6.44 -0.78 -4.43
N PRO A 210 6.96 0.38 -4.87
CA PRO A 210 7.66 0.49 -6.15
C PRO A 210 8.84 -0.48 -6.27
N ILE A 211 9.65 -0.62 -5.22
CA ILE A 211 10.81 -1.53 -5.18
C ILE A 211 10.36 -2.99 -5.32
N ILE A 212 9.27 -3.36 -4.64
CA ILE A 212 8.65 -4.68 -4.74
C ILE A 212 8.17 -4.93 -6.19
N PHE A 213 7.52 -3.95 -6.81
CA PHE A 213 6.97 -4.09 -8.16
C PHE A 213 8.03 -4.11 -9.26
N GLU A 214 9.20 -3.52 -9.05
CA GLU A 214 10.37 -3.72 -9.94
C GLU A 214 10.92 -5.15 -9.85
N GLY A 215 10.61 -5.87 -8.77
CA GLY A 215 11.07 -7.22 -8.54
C GLY A 215 10.09 -8.32 -8.90
N ILE A 216 8.79 -8.02 -8.91
CA ILE A 216 7.75 -9.03 -9.11
C ILE A 216 7.71 -9.48 -10.59
N PRO A 217 7.64 -10.79 -10.87
CA PRO A 217 7.41 -11.27 -12.23
C PRO A 217 6.10 -10.74 -12.82
N ASN A 218 6.12 -10.29 -14.08
CA ASN A 218 4.96 -9.66 -14.76
C ASN A 218 3.69 -10.53 -14.82
N HIS A 219 3.82 -11.85 -14.68
CA HIS A 219 2.69 -12.77 -14.73
C HIS A 219 2.01 -12.98 -13.36
N TYR A 220 2.56 -12.41 -12.28
CA TYR A 220 1.95 -12.49 -10.96
C TYR A 220 0.89 -11.42 -10.79
N GLU A 221 -0.22 -11.82 -10.19
CA GLU A 221 -1.28 -10.90 -9.82
C GLU A 221 -0.92 -10.17 -8.53
N ILE A 222 -1.03 -8.84 -8.54
CA ILE A 222 -0.81 -8.00 -7.36
C ILE A 222 -2.06 -8.09 -6.49
N PRO A 223 -2.00 -8.52 -5.22
CA PRO A 223 -3.19 -8.66 -4.39
C PRO A 223 -3.85 -7.30 -4.13
N LEU A 224 -5.18 -7.29 -4.09
CA LEU A 224 -5.95 -6.14 -3.61
C LEU A 224 -6.39 -6.40 -2.16
N PRO A 225 -6.20 -5.44 -1.23
CA PRO A 225 -6.73 -5.58 0.11
C PRO A 225 -8.26 -5.64 0.08
N LEU A 226 -8.84 -6.43 0.98
CA LEU A 226 -10.29 -6.59 1.10
C LEU A 226 -10.97 -5.31 1.63
N ASP A 227 -10.25 -4.51 2.41
CA ASP A 227 -10.77 -3.26 2.97
C ASP A 227 -10.11 -2.04 2.31
N LEU A 228 -10.85 -1.40 1.40
CA LEU A 228 -10.42 -0.20 0.69
C LEU A 228 -10.42 1.07 1.56
N ALA A 229 -11.04 1.04 2.74
CA ALA A 229 -11.11 2.19 3.65
C ALA A 229 -9.80 2.40 4.42
N GLU A 230 -9.01 1.34 4.63
CA GLU A 230 -7.73 1.41 5.33
C GLU A 230 -6.53 1.75 4.40
N ILE A 231 -6.73 1.81 3.09
CA ILE A 231 -5.68 2.05 2.10
C ILE A 231 -5.53 3.55 1.85
N THR A 232 -4.28 4.04 1.84
CA THR A 232 -3.96 5.44 1.53
C THR A 232 -4.00 5.70 0.02
N ASP A 233 -4.14 6.97 -0.38
CA ASP A 233 -4.12 7.35 -1.81
C ASP A 233 -2.81 6.97 -2.49
N TYR A 234 -1.68 7.09 -1.78
CA TYR A 234 -0.37 6.68 -2.28
C TYR A 234 -0.33 5.17 -2.58
N GLN A 235 -0.84 4.35 -1.66
CA GLN A 235 -0.91 2.90 -1.82
C GLN A 235 -1.81 2.51 -2.99
N ILE A 236 -2.98 3.14 -3.14
CA ILE A 236 -3.91 2.89 -4.24
C ILE A 236 -3.20 3.11 -5.58
N ILE A 237 -2.56 4.26 -5.76
CA ILE A 237 -1.89 4.57 -7.02
C ILE A 237 -0.72 3.62 -7.27
N SER A 238 0.06 3.31 -6.23
CA SER A 238 1.17 2.37 -6.34
C SER A 238 0.70 0.98 -6.79
N LEU A 239 -0.39 0.47 -6.22
CA LEU A 239 -0.94 -0.86 -6.54
C LEU A 239 -1.59 -0.90 -7.92
N LEU A 240 -2.35 0.12 -8.28
CA LEU A 240 -3.19 0.12 -9.48
C LEU A 240 -2.44 0.52 -10.75
N SER A 241 -1.38 1.32 -10.63
CA SER A 241 -0.49 1.69 -11.76
C SER A 241 0.19 0.48 -12.45
N LYS A 242 0.17 -0.68 -11.82
CA LYS A 242 0.74 -1.93 -12.36
C LYS A 242 -0.30 -2.91 -12.86
N ARG A 243 -1.59 -2.63 -12.65
CA ARG A 243 -2.68 -3.52 -13.09
C ARG A 243 -3.12 -3.14 -14.50
N ASN A 244 -3.59 -4.14 -15.23
CA ASN A 244 -4.26 -3.89 -16.50
C ASN A 244 -5.58 -3.16 -16.25
N LEU A 245 -5.83 -2.07 -16.97
CA LEU A 245 -7.01 -1.23 -16.79
C LEU A 245 -8.32 -1.96 -17.12
N ASP A 246 -8.31 -2.85 -18.12
CA ASP A 246 -9.50 -3.61 -18.51
C ASP A 246 -9.91 -4.63 -17.45
N SER A 247 -8.94 -5.34 -16.86
CA SER A 247 -9.24 -6.24 -15.74
C SER A 247 -9.70 -5.45 -14.52
N LEU A 248 -9.03 -4.34 -14.18
CA LEU A 248 -9.43 -3.49 -13.06
C LEU A 248 -10.86 -2.98 -13.19
N PHE A 249 -11.26 -2.50 -14.38
CA PHE A 249 -12.61 -2.01 -14.64
C PHE A 249 -13.67 -3.13 -14.50
N LYS A 250 -13.39 -4.32 -15.04
CA LYS A 250 -14.30 -5.47 -14.99
C LYS A 250 -14.43 -6.08 -13.60
N ASP A 251 -13.31 -6.20 -12.88
CA ASP A 251 -13.25 -6.85 -11.58
C ASP A 251 -13.74 -5.94 -10.45
N ASN A 252 -13.43 -4.63 -10.52
CA ASN A 252 -13.80 -3.68 -9.48
C ASN A 252 -13.95 -2.23 -10.02
N LYS A 253 -15.13 -1.95 -10.59
CA LYS A 253 -15.48 -0.63 -11.14
C LYS A 253 -15.37 0.51 -10.09
N GLU A 254 -15.72 0.26 -8.83
CA GLU A 254 -15.63 1.27 -7.76
C GLU A 254 -14.18 1.70 -7.52
N LEU A 255 -13.27 0.74 -7.45
CA LEU A 255 -11.85 1.02 -7.27
C LEU A 255 -11.25 1.71 -8.50
N PHE A 256 -11.70 1.34 -9.71
CA PHE A 256 -11.33 2.03 -10.94
C PHE A 256 -11.77 3.51 -10.91
N VAL A 257 -13.01 3.80 -10.51
CA VAL A 257 -13.54 5.17 -10.34
C VAL A 257 -12.71 5.95 -9.31
N LYS A 258 -12.40 5.35 -8.16
CA LYS A 258 -11.55 5.96 -7.13
C LYS A 258 -10.16 6.28 -7.67
N TYR A 259 -9.55 5.37 -8.43
CA TYR A 259 -8.25 5.57 -9.05
C TYR A 259 -8.25 6.73 -10.05
N PHE A 260 -9.24 6.75 -10.94
CA PHE A 260 -9.39 7.83 -11.91
C PHE A 260 -9.58 9.19 -11.24
N SER A 261 -10.43 9.25 -10.20
CA SER A 261 -10.65 10.46 -9.40
C SER A 261 -9.36 10.96 -8.74
N LEU A 262 -8.60 10.07 -8.08
CA LEU A 262 -7.35 10.44 -7.42
C LEU A 262 -6.32 11.02 -8.39
N LEU A 263 -6.18 10.42 -9.58
CA LEU A 263 -5.27 10.88 -10.61
C LEU A 263 -5.75 12.20 -11.25
N GLY A 264 -7.05 12.36 -11.43
CA GLY A 264 -7.66 13.55 -12.03
C GLY A 264 -7.59 14.78 -11.12
N VAL A 265 -7.81 14.61 -9.82
CA VAL A 265 -7.86 15.72 -8.86
C VAL A 265 -6.48 16.20 -8.41
N ASN A 266 -5.50 15.30 -8.34
CA ASN A 266 -4.18 15.58 -7.78
C ASN A 266 -3.11 15.52 -8.87
N ASP A 267 -2.16 16.45 -8.87
CA ASP A 267 -0.98 16.39 -9.76
C ASP A 267 0.17 15.58 -9.14
N THR A 268 0.25 15.64 -7.81
CA THR A 268 1.21 14.87 -7.02
C THR A 268 0.54 14.30 -5.78
N ILE A 269 0.93 13.08 -5.42
CA ILE A 269 0.40 12.40 -4.24
C ILE A 269 1.52 12.28 -3.22
N HIS A 270 1.19 12.66 -1.98
CA HIS A 270 2.09 12.67 -0.84
C HIS A 270 1.78 11.51 0.09
N LEU A 271 2.81 11.05 0.80
CA LEU A 271 2.65 10.11 1.90
C LEU A 271 1.91 10.79 3.06
N THR A 272 1.12 10.02 3.80
CA THR A 272 0.49 10.44 5.05
C THR A 272 1.52 10.53 6.18
N GLU A 273 1.16 11.14 7.31
CA GLU A 273 2.05 11.22 8.48
C GLU A 273 2.49 9.83 8.97
N ASP A 274 1.57 8.86 9.01
CA ASP A 274 1.87 7.49 9.40
C ASP A 274 2.86 6.81 8.43
N GLU A 275 2.71 7.08 7.13
CA GLU A 275 3.62 6.56 6.11
C GLU A 275 5.00 7.22 6.18
N ILE A 276 5.07 8.51 6.54
CA ILE A 276 6.34 9.21 6.78
C ILE A 276 7.05 8.62 8.00
N GLN A 277 6.33 8.34 9.10
CA GLN A 277 6.90 7.69 10.28
C GLN A 277 7.42 6.28 9.96
N ALA A 278 6.66 5.49 9.20
CA ALA A 278 7.07 4.17 8.74
C ALA A 278 8.31 4.24 7.85
N TYR A 279 8.37 5.23 6.95
CA TYR A 279 9.54 5.51 6.12
C TYR A 279 10.80 5.83 6.94
N ASP A 280 10.69 6.66 7.98
CA ASP A 280 11.82 7.00 8.84
C ASP A 280 12.34 5.77 9.60
N ALA A 281 11.42 4.95 10.13
CA ALA A 281 11.76 3.69 10.77
C ALA A 281 12.44 2.71 9.80
N LEU A 282 11.90 2.58 8.58
CA LEU A 282 12.45 1.75 7.51
C LEU A 282 13.86 2.20 7.15
N ASN A 283 14.07 3.51 6.94
CA ASN A 283 15.36 4.07 6.58
C ASN A 283 16.42 3.86 7.66
N LYS A 284 16.04 4.00 8.93
CA LYS A 284 16.93 3.71 10.06
C LYS A 284 17.38 2.25 10.03
N GLU A 285 16.46 1.33 9.79
CA GLU A 285 16.77 -0.10 9.70
C GLU A 285 17.61 -0.42 8.45
N LEU A 286 17.29 0.10 7.27
CA LEU A 286 18.10 -0.09 6.07
C LEU A 286 19.52 0.43 6.25
N LYS A 287 19.71 1.60 6.89
CA LYS A 287 21.05 2.13 7.22
C LYS A 287 21.81 1.24 8.20
N ARG A 288 21.12 0.58 9.15
CA ARG A 288 21.72 -0.42 10.04
C ARG A 288 22.17 -1.65 9.25
N LEU A 289 21.30 -2.16 8.37
CA LEU A 289 21.56 -3.35 7.54
C LEU A 289 22.74 -3.15 6.59
N LYS A 290 22.88 -1.97 5.96
CA LYS A 290 24.06 -1.65 5.13
C LYS A 290 25.39 -1.85 5.86
N LYS A 291 25.43 -1.50 7.16
CA LYS A 291 26.64 -1.65 7.98
C LYS A 291 26.91 -3.11 8.36
N CYS A 292 25.86 -3.87 8.65
CA CYS A 292 25.99 -5.27 9.07
C CYS A 292 26.25 -6.22 7.89
N VAL A 293 25.77 -5.87 6.69
CA VAL A 293 25.64 -6.83 5.58
C VAL A 293 26.42 -6.38 4.32
N GLU A 294 27.18 -5.28 4.33
CA GLU A 294 27.96 -4.79 3.15
C GLU A 294 27.14 -4.68 1.84
N ILE A 295 25.87 -4.27 1.94
CA ILE A 295 24.99 -4.13 0.78
C ILE A 295 24.86 -2.66 0.41
N ASP A 296 25.04 -2.35 -0.88
CA ASP A 296 24.73 -1.04 -1.44
C ASP A 296 23.24 -0.92 -1.80
N LEU A 297 22.40 -0.82 -0.77
CA LEU A 297 20.98 -0.52 -0.96
C LEU A 297 20.80 0.97 -1.20
N GLN A 298 20.20 1.44 -2.29
CA GLN A 298 19.79 2.85 -2.31
C GLN A 298 18.63 3.04 -1.32
N THR A 299 18.79 3.98 -0.39
CA THR A 299 17.63 4.39 0.43
C THR A 299 16.70 5.15 -0.51
N PRO A 300 15.45 4.69 -0.70
CA PRO A 300 14.54 5.38 -1.60
C PRO A 300 14.36 6.81 -1.10
N GLU A 301 14.52 7.80 -1.98
CA GLU A 301 14.14 9.16 -1.65
C GLU A 301 12.63 9.23 -1.42
N LEU A 302 12.19 10.14 -0.55
CA LEU A 302 10.77 10.44 -0.34
C LEU A 302 10.12 10.80 -1.68
N PRO A 303 9.37 9.89 -2.30
CA PRO A 303 8.94 10.04 -3.67
C PRO A 303 7.64 10.84 -3.66
N LYS A 304 7.54 11.72 -4.64
CA LYS A 304 6.26 12.31 -5.01
C LYS A 304 5.80 11.57 -6.26
N LEU A 305 4.70 10.83 -6.15
CA LEU A 305 4.11 10.19 -7.31
C LEU A 305 3.45 11.26 -8.17
N LYS A 306 3.97 11.43 -9.38
CA LYS A 306 3.31 12.24 -10.41
C LYS A 306 2.16 11.43 -11.00
N THR A 307 1.02 12.06 -11.19
CA THR A 307 -0.20 11.38 -11.65
C THR A 307 -0.43 11.49 -13.16
N GLN A 308 0.25 12.41 -13.84
CA GLN A 308 -0.05 12.78 -15.22
C GLN A 308 0.00 11.61 -16.20
N GLU A 309 1.08 10.82 -16.19
CA GLU A 309 1.25 9.70 -17.12
C GLU A 309 0.15 8.64 -16.95
N SER A 310 -0.14 8.26 -15.70
CA SER A 310 -1.22 7.31 -15.39
C SER A 310 -2.61 7.88 -15.68
N PHE A 311 -2.80 9.18 -15.51
CA PHE A 311 -4.05 9.85 -15.88
C PHE A 311 -4.29 9.80 -17.39
N ASP A 312 -3.26 10.12 -18.19
CA ASP A 312 -3.33 10.08 -19.65
C ASP A 312 -3.59 8.66 -20.17
N GLU A 313 -3.05 7.64 -19.50
CA GLU A 313 -3.30 6.23 -19.80
C GLU A 313 -4.77 5.85 -19.55
N ILE A 314 -5.35 6.23 -18.40
CA ILE A 314 -6.77 5.98 -18.10
C ILE A 314 -7.69 6.73 -19.05
N VAL A 315 -7.40 8.00 -19.34
CA VAL A 315 -8.15 8.80 -20.31
C VAL A 315 -8.16 8.10 -21.67
N SER A 316 -6.99 7.63 -22.12
CA SER A 316 -6.87 6.88 -23.37
C SER A 316 -7.70 5.59 -23.35
N TYR A 317 -7.67 4.85 -22.24
CA TYR A 317 -8.50 3.66 -22.06
C TYR A 317 -10.00 3.98 -22.15
N ILE A 318 -10.49 4.96 -21.37
CA ILE A 318 -11.90 5.38 -21.34
C ILE A 318 -12.40 5.72 -22.75
N ILE A 319 -11.63 6.52 -23.51
CA ILE A 319 -11.98 6.92 -24.88
C ILE A 319 -11.96 5.71 -25.82
N SER A 320 -10.92 4.87 -25.75
CA SER A 320 -10.77 3.70 -26.65
C SER A 320 -11.83 2.62 -26.41
N SER A 321 -12.29 2.48 -25.18
CA SER A 321 -13.37 1.58 -24.78
C SER A 321 -14.76 2.22 -24.90
N GLU A 322 -14.83 3.49 -25.35
CA GLU A 322 -16.07 4.26 -25.50
C GLU A 322 -16.93 4.32 -24.23
N LEU A 323 -16.32 4.22 -23.04
CA LEU A 323 -17.05 4.24 -21.76
C LEU A 323 -17.76 5.58 -21.57
N ASP A 324 -17.10 6.66 -21.98
CA ASP A 324 -17.59 8.03 -22.00
C ASP A 324 -18.72 8.29 -23.01
N LYS A 325 -18.88 7.44 -24.03
CA LYS A 325 -20.00 7.54 -25.00
C LYS A 325 -21.16 6.63 -24.66
N ASN A 326 -20.92 5.61 -23.83
CA ASN A 326 -21.92 4.63 -23.42
C ASN A 326 -22.55 4.94 -22.05
N GLU A 327 -21.82 5.55 -21.11
CA GLU A 327 -22.35 5.99 -19.82
C GLU A 327 -22.05 7.47 -19.52
N LEU A 328 -23.11 8.25 -19.26
CA LEU A 328 -23.04 9.70 -19.06
C LEU A 328 -22.10 10.12 -17.91
N ASP A 329 -22.01 9.31 -16.85
CA ASP A 329 -21.17 9.63 -15.69
C ASP A 329 -19.69 9.72 -16.07
N TRP A 330 -19.21 8.85 -16.98
CA TRP A 330 -17.84 8.92 -17.50
C TRP A 330 -17.62 10.20 -18.30
N ALA A 331 -18.56 10.59 -19.17
CA ALA A 331 -18.48 11.86 -19.89
C ALA A 331 -18.36 13.05 -18.93
N ARG A 332 -19.18 13.10 -17.87
CA ARG A 332 -19.14 14.17 -16.87
C ARG A 332 -17.81 14.20 -16.11
N MET A 333 -17.34 13.04 -15.65
CA MET A 333 -16.06 12.92 -14.95
C MET A 333 -14.89 13.33 -15.85
N MET A 334 -14.91 12.93 -17.13
CA MET A 334 -13.90 13.30 -18.13
C MET A 334 -13.82 14.82 -18.31
N LEU A 335 -14.96 15.49 -18.54
CA LEU A 335 -14.99 16.94 -18.70
C LEU A 335 -14.47 17.65 -17.44
N ARG A 336 -14.93 17.21 -16.27
CA ARG A 336 -14.52 17.78 -14.98
C ARG A 336 -13.03 17.61 -14.71
N TYR A 337 -12.47 16.41 -14.83
CA TYR A 337 -11.07 16.20 -14.51
C TYR A 337 -10.13 16.84 -15.54
N LEU A 338 -10.44 16.74 -16.84
CA LEU A 338 -9.63 17.38 -17.88
C LEU A 338 -9.70 18.91 -17.79
N GLY A 339 -10.90 19.48 -17.78
CA GLY A 339 -11.08 20.93 -17.88
C GLY A 339 -10.90 21.66 -16.55
N LEU A 340 -11.52 21.19 -15.48
CA LEU A 340 -11.51 21.87 -14.19
C LEU A 340 -10.22 21.56 -13.42
N HIS A 341 -9.85 20.30 -13.26
CA HIS A 341 -8.69 19.93 -12.43
C HIS A 341 -7.36 20.01 -13.16
N LYS A 342 -7.24 19.47 -14.38
CA LYS A 342 -6.00 19.47 -15.18
C LYS A 342 -5.81 20.72 -16.05
N GLY A 343 -6.86 21.52 -16.22
CA GLY A 343 -6.82 22.75 -17.00
C GLY A 343 -6.71 22.57 -18.52
N ASP A 344 -6.87 21.34 -19.03
CA ASP A 344 -6.93 21.08 -20.48
C ASP A 344 -8.33 21.39 -21.04
N THR A 345 -8.63 22.68 -21.06
CA THR A 345 -9.88 23.22 -21.62
C THR A 345 -10.06 22.91 -23.11
N LYS A 346 -8.97 22.69 -23.86
CA LYS A 346 -9.03 22.38 -25.29
C LYS A 346 -9.52 20.96 -25.52
N MET A 347 -8.94 19.99 -24.81
CA MET A 347 -9.37 18.60 -24.90
C MET A 347 -10.79 18.43 -24.33
N ALA A 348 -11.09 19.07 -23.20
CA ALA A 348 -12.43 19.07 -22.63
C ALA A 348 -13.48 19.61 -23.61
N LEU A 349 -13.21 20.74 -24.28
CA LEU A 349 -14.13 21.31 -25.28
C LEU A 349 -14.33 20.40 -26.49
N LYS A 350 -13.26 19.75 -26.97
CA LYS A 350 -13.35 18.78 -28.07
C LYS A 350 -14.28 17.63 -27.69
N LEU A 351 -14.05 17.00 -26.54
CA LEU A 351 -14.86 15.88 -26.05
C LEU A 351 -16.30 16.30 -25.77
N TYR A 352 -16.51 17.49 -25.21
CA TYR A 352 -17.84 18.06 -25.00
C TYR A 352 -18.69 18.08 -26.27
N HIS A 353 -18.14 18.51 -27.40
CA HIS A 353 -18.86 18.50 -28.67
C HIS A 353 -19.21 17.10 -29.15
N GLU A 354 -18.35 16.11 -28.91
CA GLU A 354 -18.64 14.70 -29.20
C GLU A 354 -19.75 14.17 -28.27
N TYR A 355 -19.71 14.51 -26.98
CA TYR A 355 -20.70 14.06 -25.98
C TYR A 355 -22.08 14.67 -26.19
N LEU A 356 -22.20 15.89 -26.70
CA LEU A 356 -23.49 16.46 -27.09
C LEU A 356 -24.21 15.62 -28.15
N MET A 357 -23.46 14.99 -29.06
CA MET A 357 -24.03 14.11 -30.08
C MET A 357 -24.44 12.75 -29.49
N ALA A 358 -23.67 12.24 -28.53
CA ALA A 358 -23.97 10.98 -27.84
C ALA A 358 -25.13 11.11 -26.84
N TYR A 359 -25.28 12.27 -26.18
CA TYR A 359 -26.27 12.51 -25.12
C TYR A 359 -27.11 13.78 -25.36
N PRO A 360 -27.89 13.86 -26.45
CA PRO A 360 -28.65 15.07 -26.77
C PRO A 360 -29.67 15.46 -25.69
N SER A 361 -30.23 14.48 -24.98
CA SER A 361 -31.19 14.70 -23.88
C SER A 361 -30.56 15.17 -22.57
N HIS A 362 -29.23 15.12 -22.45
CA HIS A 362 -28.47 15.51 -21.24
C HIS A 362 -27.51 16.68 -21.53
N SER A 363 -27.82 17.47 -22.55
CA SER A 363 -27.02 18.65 -22.92
C SER A 363 -26.84 19.63 -21.76
N GLY A 364 -27.84 19.77 -20.89
CA GLY A 364 -27.78 20.62 -19.70
C GLY A 364 -26.69 20.19 -18.70
N ASP A 365 -26.56 18.89 -18.44
CA ASP A 365 -25.54 18.34 -17.52
C ASP A 365 -24.13 18.55 -18.08
N LEU A 366 -23.95 18.30 -19.38
CA LEU A 366 -22.66 18.50 -20.06
C LEU A 366 -22.28 19.99 -20.12
N MET A 367 -23.26 20.87 -20.37
CA MET A 367 -23.09 22.32 -20.33
C MET A 367 -22.65 22.79 -18.95
N TYR A 368 -23.26 22.25 -17.88
CA TYR A 368 -22.88 22.58 -16.51
C TYR A 368 -21.42 22.24 -16.20
N GLU A 369 -20.95 21.05 -16.58
CA GLU A 369 -19.54 20.69 -16.35
C GLU A 369 -18.58 21.63 -17.11
N MET A 370 -18.92 21.99 -18.36
CA MET A 370 -18.11 22.95 -19.12
C MET A 370 -18.18 24.37 -18.56
N PHE A 371 -19.35 24.82 -18.09
CA PHE A 371 -19.51 26.08 -17.37
C PHE A 371 -18.54 26.12 -16.18
N LEU A 372 -18.53 25.09 -15.33
CA LEU A 372 -17.63 25.02 -14.17
C LEU A 372 -16.16 25.03 -14.58
N CYS A 373 -15.80 24.28 -15.64
CA CYS A 373 -14.43 24.29 -16.16
C CYS A 373 -13.99 25.72 -16.52
N PHE A 374 -14.75 26.43 -17.35
CA PHE A 374 -14.37 27.79 -17.77
C PHE A 374 -14.46 28.81 -16.63
N ALA A 375 -15.45 28.68 -15.74
CA ALA A 375 -15.59 29.53 -14.57
C ALA A 375 -14.38 29.40 -13.63
N TYR A 376 -13.97 28.18 -13.31
CA TYR A 376 -12.79 27.92 -12.48
C TYR A 376 -11.51 28.42 -13.15
N GLN A 377 -11.29 28.09 -14.43
CA GLN A 377 -10.10 28.53 -15.15
C GLN A 377 -10.04 30.05 -15.34
N SER A 378 -11.20 30.72 -15.44
CA SER A 378 -11.29 32.18 -15.41
C SER A 378 -10.81 32.75 -14.08
N PHE A 379 -11.22 32.15 -12.96
CA PHE A 379 -10.80 32.59 -11.63
C PHE A 379 -9.29 32.40 -11.42
N VAL A 380 -8.76 31.21 -11.69
CA VAL A 380 -7.32 30.92 -11.52
C VAL A 380 -6.48 31.80 -12.46
N GLY A 381 -6.84 31.84 -13.74
CA GLY A 381 -6.12 32.57 -14.78
C GLY A 381 -6.36 34.08 -14.82
N SER A 382 -7.31 34.60 -14.02
CA SER A 382 -7.76 36.01 -14.06
C SER A 382 -8.13 36.47 -15.48
N ASN A 383 -8.93 35.66 -16.18
CA ASN A 383 -9.19 35.84 -17.61
C ASN A 383 -10.69 36.02 -17.90
N ASP A 384 -11.14 37.27 -17.97
CA ASP A 384 -12.55 37.63 -18.22
C ASP A 384 -13.12 37.04 -19.52
N LYS A 385 -12.28 36.73 -20.52
CA LYS A 385 -12.77 36.06 -21.73
C LYS A 385 -13.28 34.65 -21.43
N LEU A 386 -12.64 33.93 -20.50
CA LEU A 386 -13.10 32.61 -20.07
C LEU A 386 -14.39 32.72 -19.25
N LEU A 387 -14.56 33.77 -18.45
CA LEU A 387 -15.82 34.05 -17.78
C LEU A 387 -16.96 34.28 -18.78
N GLN A 388 -16.73 35.10 -19.82
CA GLN A 388 -17.71 35.31 -20.88
C GLN A 388 -18.10 33.99 -21.57
N VAL A 389 -17.12 33.12 -21.86
CA VAL A 389 -17.39 31.79 -22.40
C VAL A 389 -18.21 30.94 -21.41
N ALA A 390 -17.86 30.95 -20.12
CA ALA A 390 -18.61 30.23 -19.09
C ALA A 390 -20.08 30.70 -19.07
N GLU A 391 -20.34 32.01 -19.08
CA GLU A 391 -21.70 32.56 -19.06
C GLU A 391 -22.55 32.12 -20.27
N THR A 392 -21.93 31.88 -21.44
CA THR A 392 -22.65 31.31 -22.60
C THR A 392 -23.02 29.84 -22.45
N LEU A 393 -22.40 29.14 -21.51
CA LEU A 393 -22.60 27.71 -21.23
C LEU A 393 -23.52 27.47 -20.03
N VAL A 394 -24.17 28.50 -19.50
CA VAL A 394 -25.20 28.36 -18.46
C VAL A 394 -26.41 27.65 -19.08
N PRO A 395 -26.81 26.46 -18.59
CA PRO A 395 -27.90 25.71 -19.21
C PRO A 395 -29.26 26.35 -18.89
N SER A 396 -30.18 26.32 -19.87
CA SER A 396 -31.52 26.89 -19.73
C SER A 396 -32.45 26.04 -18.88
N ASP A 397 -32.33 24.72 -19.01
CA ASP A 397 -33.16 23.72 -18.33
C ASP A 397 -32.35 23.06 -17.21
N ILE A 398 -32.33 23.69 -16.04
CA ILE A 398 -31.57 23.24 -14.88
C ILE A 398 -32.48 23.03 -13.67
N ASP A 399 -32.18 21.98 -12.91
CA ASP A 399 -32.76 21.78 -11.59
C ASP A 399 -32.33 22.89 -10.61
N SER A 400 -33.07 23.01 -9.51
CA SER A 400 -32.85 24.05 -8.52
C SER A 400 -31.46 24.00 -7.88
N LYS A 401 -30.89 22.81 -7.67
CA LYS A 401 -29.58 22.64 -7.04
C LYS A 401 -28.46 23.08 -7.98
N THR A 402 -28.51 22.66 -9.24
CA THR A 402 -27.55 23.08 -10.27
C THR A 402 -27.59 24.60 -10.47
N ARG A 403 -28.78 25.20 -10.45
CA ARG A 403 -28.94 26.66 -10.48
C ARG A 403 -28.22 27.37 -9.35
N VAL A 404 -28.37 26.88 -8.13
CA VAL A 404 -27.70 27.46 -6.95
C VAL A 404 -26.18 27.35 -7.10
N ASN A 405 -25.66 26.22 -7.57
CA ASN A 405 -24.23 26.06 -7.80
C ASN A 405 -23.69 27.01 -8.88
N ILE A 406 -24.42 27.23 -9.97
CA ILE A 406 -24.07 28.20 -11.01
C ILE A 406 -23.99 29.61 -10.41
N LEU A 407 -25.00 30.02 -9.63
CA LEU A 407 -25.01 31.33 -8.98
C LEU A 407 -23.84 31.50 -8.01
N ARG A 408 -23.54 30.47 -7.21
CA ARG A 408 -22.39 30.47 -6.30
C ARG A 408 -21.08 30.61 -7.07
N ALA A 409 -20.89 29.84 -8.15
CA ALA A 409 -19.71 29.94 -8.99
C ALA A 409 -19.56 31.35 -9.57
N LEU A 410 -20.63 31.93 -10.14
CA LEU A 410 -20.59 33.27 -10.71
C LEU A 410 -20.27 34.35 -9.67
N ILE A 411 -20.86 34.29 -8.47
CA ILE A 411 -20.54 35.21 -7.35
C ILE A 411 -19.05 35.13 -7.01
N LEU A 412 -18.51 33.92 -6.90
CA LEU A 412 -17.12 33.69 -6.52
C LEU A 412 -16.14 34.11 -7.62
N VAL A 413 -16.41 33.79 -8.88
CA VAL A 413 -15.52 34.14 -10.01
C VAL A 413 -15.49 35.65 -10.22
N ASN A 414 -16.66 36.31 -10.18
CA ASN A 414 -16.75 37.77 -10.30
C ASN A 414 -16.07 38.50 -9.14
N SER A 415 -15.87 37.86 -7.98
CA SER A 415 -15.16 38.50 -6.85
C SER A 415 -13.73 38.93 -7.19
N LYS A 416 -13.14 38.38 -8.26
CA LYS A 416 -11.79 38.70 -8.70
C LYS A 416 -11.72 39.85 -9.69
N SER A 417 -12.74 40.02 -10.53
CA SER A 417 -12.80 41.03 -11.59
C SER A 417 -13.74 42.19 -11.23
N ASP A 418 -14.93 41.90 -10.71
CA ASP A 418 -15.97 42.86 -10.35
C ASP A 418 -16.81 42.40 -9.13
N PRO A 419 -16.43 42.84 -7.90
CA PRO A 419 -17.20 42.53 -6.70
C PRO A 419 -18.62 43.11 -6.69
N HIS A 420 -18.90 44.17 -7.46
CA HIS A 420 -20.26 44.71 -7.59
C HIS A 420 -21.16 43.76 -8.37
N GLN A 421 -20.62 43.12 -9.41
CA GLN A 421 -21.33 42.08 -10.15
C GLN A 421 -21.69 40.89 -9.25
N SER A 422 -20.78 40.46 -8.36
CA SER A 422 -21.07 39.44 -7.34
C SER A 422 -22.26 39.82 -6.47
N LEU A 423 -22.32 41.08 -5.99
CA LEU A 423 -23.43 41.58 -5.18
C LEU A 423 -24.75 41.68 -5.98
N GLN A 424 -24.68 42.10 -7.24
CA GLN A 424 -25.86 42.18 -8.11
C GLN A 424 -26.44 40.79 -8.38
N ILE A 425 -25.61 39.80 -8.69
CA ILE A 425 -26.04 38.41 -8.87
C ILE A 425 -26.72 37.90 -7.60
N PHE A 426 -26.14 38.14 -6.43
CA PHE A 426 -26.75 37.75 -5.15
C PHE A 426 -28.12 38.41 -4.94
N ASN A 427 -28.20 39.74 -5.04
CA ASN A 427 -29.42 40.50 -4.76
C ASN A 427 -30.58 40.12 -5.69
N ASN A 428 -30.28 39.83 -6.96
CA ASN A 428 -31.29 39.44 -7.94
C ASN A 428 -31.88 38.04 -7.67
N ASN A 429 -31.18 37.18 -6.92
CA ASN A 429 -31.54 35.77 -6.81
C ASN A 429 -31.90 35.32 -5.39
N ILE A 430 -31.46 36.02 -4.35
CA ILE A 430 -31.63 35.58 -2.95
C ILE A 430 -33.10 35.42 -2.53
N GLN A 431 -34.00 36.27 -3.04
CA GLN A 431 -35.43 36.20 -2.71
C GLN A 431 -36.12 34.95 -3.26
N ASN A 432 -35.63 34.43 -4.40
CA ASN A 432 -36.21 33.29 -5.10
C ASN A 432 -35.52 31.97 -4.75
N THR A 433 -34.45 32.01 -3.95
CA THR A 433 -33.68 30.84 -3.57
C THR A 433 -34.32 30.15 -2.35
N SER A 434 -34.29 28.81 -2.32
CA SER A 434 -34.91 28.05 -1.23
C SER A 434 -34.27 28.38 0.12
N LYS A 435 -35.13 28.57 1.13
CA LYS A 435 -34.73 28.67 2.55
C LYS A 435 -34.89 27.35 3.29
N GLU A 436 -35.43 26.33 2.62
CA GLU A 436 -35.59 24.99 3.20
C GLU A 436 -34.22 24.35 3.42
N LYS A 437 -34.06 23.69 4.56
CA LYS A 437 -32.80 23.01 4.91
C LYS A 437 -32.74 21.67 4.22
N ASN A 438 -31.60 21.35 3.64
CA ASN A 438 -31.32 20.01 3.18
C ASN A 438 -31.33 19.04 4.37
N PRO A 439 -31.99 17.87 4.29
CA PRO A 439 -32.14 16.95 5.41
C PRO A 439 -30.83 16.29 5.86
N ILE A 440 -29.80 16.27 5.00
CA ILE A 440 -28.51 15.65 5.29
C ILE A 440 -27.51 16.70 5.80
N THR A 441 -27.41 17.83 5.11
CA THR A 441 -26.39 18.86 5.44
C THR A 441 -26.90 19.89 6.45
N GLU A 442 -28.21 19.94 6.71
CA GLU A 442 -28.90 20.96 7.53
C GLU A 442 -28.73 22.41 7.03
N ILE A 443 -28.24 22.59 5.80
CA ILE A 443 -27.96 23.89 5.19
C ILE A 443 -28.98 24.15 4.08
N SER A 444 -29.45 25.39 3.98
CA SER A 444 -30.33 25.84 2.89
C SER A 444 -29.54 26.44 1.73
N ASP A 445 -30.13 26.40 0.53
CA ASP A 445 -29.53 26.99 -0.67
C ASP A 445 -29.26 28.49 -0.52
N SER A 446 -30.15 29.20 0.17
CA SER A 446 -29.97 30.62 0.46
C SER A 446 -28.77 30.87 1.37
N ALA A 447 -28.52 29.98 2.36
CA ALA A 447 -27.35 30.09 3.22
C ALA A 447 -26.04 29.85 2.44
N LEU A 448 -26.05 28.93 1.46
CA LEU A 448 -24.90 28.69 0.58
C LEU A 448 -24.58 29.89 -0.34
N LEU A 449 -25.61 30.63 -0.79
CA LEU A 449 -25.41 31.88 -1.54
C LEU A 449 -24.83 32.99 -0.66
N VAL A 450 -25.31 33.13 0.58
CA VAL A 450 -24.77 34.11 1.53
C VAL A 450 -23.30 33.81 1.82
N GLU A 451 -22.95 32.54 2.01
CA GLU A 451 -21.57 32.13 2.22
C GLU A 451 -20.67 32.48 1.02
N ALA A 452 -21.12 32.24 -0.21
CA ALA A 452 -20.38 32.61 -1.41
C ALA A 452 -20.16 34.12 -1.51
N LEU A 453 -21.16 34.93 -1.14
CA LEU A 453 -21.03 36.38 -1.12
C LEU A 453 -20.04 36.86 -0.04
N ILE A 454 -20.09 36.27 1.15
CA ILE A 454 -19.14 36.57 2.24
C ILE A 454 -17.71 36.28 1.79
N LEU A 455 -17.45 35.12 1.20
CA LEU A 455 -16.14 34.78 0.65
C LEU A 455 -15.68 35.79 -0.41
N ALA A 456 -16.57 36.20 -1.31
CA ALA A 456 -16.27 37.19 -2.34
C ALA A 456 -15.81 38.55 -1.76
N PHE A 457 -16.45 39.04 -0.71
CA PHE A 457 -16.08 40.32 -0.09
C PHE A 457 -14.85 40.22 0.84
N LEU A 458 -14.69 39.10 1.55
CA LEU A 458 -13.49 38.85 2.36
C LEU A 458 -12.23 38.79 1.49
N ARG A 459 -12.30 38.15 0.32
CA ARG A 459 -11.22 38.16 -0.68
C ARG A 459 -10.78 39.59 -1.05
N ASN A 460 -11.73 40.51 -1.16
CA ASN A 460 -11.51 41.92 -1.48
C ASN A 460 -11.17 42.78 -0.25
N LYS A 461 -10.84 42.15 0.87
CA LYS A 461 -10.49 42.78 2.16
C LYS A 461 -11.62 43.62 2.78
N ASP A 462 -12.87 43.45 2.32
CA ASP A 462 -14.03 44.17 2.87
C ASP A 462 -14.68 43.37 4.00
N ARG A 463 -13.98 43.32 5.12
CA ARG A 463 -14.40 42.57 6.31
C ARG A 463 -15.69 43.14 6.92
N ASP A 464 -15.80 44.45 6.97
CA ASP A 464 -16.91 45.11 7.65
C ASP A 464 -18.21 44.87 6.86
N PHE A 465 -18.17 44.92 5.53
CA PHE A 465 -19.32 44.55 4.71
C PHE A 465 -19.66 43.06 4.80
N ALA A 466 -18.67 42.17 4.86
CA ALA A 466 -18.90 40.74 5.09
C ALA A 466 -19.61 40.48 6.44
N HIS A 467 -19.27 41.21 7.50
CA HIS A 467 -20.00 41.16 8.78
C HIS A 467 -21.44 41.67 8.66
N VAL A 468 -21.66 42.78 7.94
CA VAL A 468 -23.00 43.31 7.70
C VAL A 468 -23.87 42.30 6.95
N ILE A 469 -23.33 41.62 5.93
CA ILE A 469 -24.01 40.55 5.20
C ILE A 469 -24.39 39.42 6.18
N PHE A 470 -23.45 38.96 7.00
CA PHE A 470 -23.67 37.89 7.95
C PHE A 470 -24.76 38.24 8.99
N GLU A 471 -24.67 39.42 9.61
CA GLU A 471 -25.66 39.88 10.59
C GLU A 471 -27.04 40.10 9.98
N GLY A 472 -27.10 40.69 8.77
CA GLY A 472 -28.33 40.89 8.03
C GLY A 472 -29.00 39.55 7.70
N ALA A 473 -28.24 38.60 7.16
CA ALA A 473 -28.76 37.28 6.82
C ALA A 473 -29.18 36.46 8.05
N ALA A 474 -28.50 36.61 9.19
CA ALA A 474 -28.91 36.00 10.45
C ALA A 474 -30.20 36.62 11.01
N ARG A 475 -30.33 37.95 10.95
CA ARG A 475 -31.53 38.69 11.39
C ARG A 475 -32.76 38.31 10.58
N GLU A 476 -32.61 38.21 9.26
CA GLU A 476 -33.67 37.81 8.32
C GLU A 476 -33.92 36.29 8.29
N LYS A 477 -33.24 35.52 9.16
CA LYS A 477 -33.31 34.06 9.25
C LYS A 477 -33.07 33.35 7.91
N ILE A 478 -32.21 33.95 7.07
CA ILE A 478 -31.73 33.33 5.83
C ILE A 478 -30.68 32.27 6.17
N ILE A 479 -29.77 32.62 7.09
CA ILE A 479 -28.89 31.66 7.75
C ILE A 479 -29.61 31.22 9.03
N ASP A 480 -30.05 29.97 9.06
CA ASP A 480 -30.69 29.38 10.23
C ASP A 480 -30.05 28.05 10.61
N GLY A 481 -29.99 27.78 11.92
CA GLY A 481 -29.37 26.58 12.49
C GLY A 481 -27.86 26.70 12.79
N PRO A 482 -27.36 25.87 13.73
CA PRO A 482 -25.99 25.96 14.23
C PRO A 482 -24.94 25.60 13.16
N THR A 483 -25.25 24.67 12.26
CA THR A 483 -24.34 24.17 11.22
C THR A 483 -23.98 25.28 10.23
N SER A 484 -24.97 25.96 9.65
CA SER A 484 -24.78 27.09 8.71
C SER A 484 -24.03 28.26 9.36
N VAL A 485 -24.39 28.61 10.60
CA VAL A 485 -23.72 29.68 11.36
C VAL A 485 -22.26 29.33 11.66
N LYS A 486 -21.99 28.09 12.10
CA LYS A 486 -20.63 27.63 12.39
C LYS A 486 -19.74 27.68 11.15
N ARG A 487 -20.26 27.27 9.99
CA ARG A 487 -19.50 27.25 8.73
C ARG A 487 -19.06 28.64 8.30
N ILE A 488 -19.95 29.64 8.36
CA ILE A 488 -19.61 31.03 8.04
C ILE A 488 -18.67 31.64 9.09
N LYS A 489 -18.88 31.34 10.38
CA LYS A 489 -17.95 31.77 11.43
C LYS A 489 -16.55 31.21 11.23
N ASN A 490 -16.41 29.96 10.80
CA ASN A 490 -15.11 29.37 10.50
C ASN A 490 -14.39 30.13 9.38
N ILE A 491 -15.11 30.56 8.34
CA ILE A 491 -14.54 31.39 7.25
C ILE A 491 -14.06 32.75 7.80
N LEU A 492 -14.86 33.40 8.64
CA LEU A 492 -14.48 34.68 9.27
C LEU A 492 -13.27 34.52 10.21
N THR A 493 -13.20 33.42 10.97
CA THR A 493 -12.04 33.09 11.82
C THR A 493 -10.79 32.85 10.97
N LEU A 494 -10.89 32.03 9.92
CA LEU A 494 -9.78 31.76 8.99
C LEU A 494 -9.27 33.06 8.37
N TYR A 495 -10.18 33.94 7.96
CA TYR A 495 -9.81 35.27 7.48
C TYR A 495 -9.10 36.10 8.56
N GLY A 496 -9.63 36.13 9.79
CA GLY A 496 -9.01 36.82 10.92
C GLY A 496 -7.58 36.38 11.22
N GLU A 497 -7.34 35.06 11.26
CA GLU A 497 -6.01 34.47 11.44
C GLU A 497 -5.06 34.83 10.28
N SER A 498 -5.57 34.88 9.05
CA SER A 498 -4.78 35.25 7.88
C SER A 498 -4.37 36.73 7.84
N ILE A 499 -5.10 37.62 8.55
CA ILE A 499 -4.73 39.05 8.69
C ILE A 499 -3.44 39.18 9.50
N GLU A 500 -3.27 38.37 10.53
CA GLU A 500 -2.07 38.38 11.38
C GLU A 500 -0.80 38.00 10.61
N GLN A 501 -0.97 37.27 9.49
CA GLN A 501 0.11 36.75 8.65
C GLN A 501 0.28 37.52 7.32
N ASP A 502 -0.54 38.56 7.06
CA ASP A 502 -0.62 39.31 5.79
C ASP A 502 -0.83 38.41 4.54
N GLN A 503 -1.59 37.32 4.69
CA GLN A 503 -1.84 36.33 3.62
C GLN A 503 -3.32 36.23 3.21
N CYS A 504 -4.17 37.17 3.64
CA CYS A 504 -5.63 37.07 3.48
C CYS A 504 -6.09 36.76 2.06
N GLN A 505 -5.57 37.49 1.07
CA GLN A 505 -6.01 37.33 -0.31
C GLN A 505 -5.67 35.92 -0.84
N LYS A 506 -4.49 35.41 -0.50
CA LYS A 506 -4.06 34.06 -0.88
C LYS A 506 -4.92 32.98 -0.22
N VAL A 507 -5.14 33.10 1.09
CA VAL A 507 -5.98 32.14 1.84
C VAL A 507 -7.43 32.16 1.35
N MET A 508 -7.97 33.34 1.01
CA MET A 508 -9.31 33.44 0.44
C MET A 508 -9.36 32.94 -1.02
N ASP A 509 -8.32 33.16 -1.83
CA ASP A 509 -8.23 32.57 -3.17
C ASP A 509 -8.23 31.03 -3.08
N GLU A 510 -7.42 30.44 -2.19
CA GLU A 510 -7.39 28.98 -1.95
C GLU A 510 -8.75 28.44 -1.47
N GLU A 511 -9.43 29.16 -0.58
CA GLU A 511 -10.75 28.77 -0.08
C GLU A 511 -11.82 28.86 -1.18
N ILE A 512 -11.77 29.89 -2.04
CA ILE A 512 -12.67 30.02 -3.19
C ILE A 512 -12.41 28.89 -4.20
N GLU A 513 -11.15 28.57 -4.49
CA GLU A 513 -10.81 27.44 -5.36
C GLU A 513 -11.33 26.11 -4.81
N ARG A 514 -11.20 25.90 -3.49
CA ARG A 514 -11.74 24.72 -2.81
C ARG A 514 -13.25 24.62 -2.98
N VAL A 515 -13.98 25.73 -2.82
CA VAL A 515 -15.43 25.76 -3.04
C VAL A 515 -15.77 25.48 -4.49
N LEU A 516 -15.12 26.14 -5.46
CA LEU A 516 -15.37 25.96 -6.89
C LEU A 516 -15.14 24.51 -7.35
N LYS A 517 -14.07 23.85 -6.86
CA LYS A 517 -13.80 22.43 -7.12
C LYS A 517 -14.85 21.47 -6.55
N ALA A 518 -15.59 21.91 -5.52
CA ALA A 518 -16.60 21.10 -4.84
C ALA A 518 -18.04 21.30 -5.36
N LEU A 519 -18.28 22.28 -6.24
CA LEU A 519 -19.57 22.50 -6.92
C LEU A 519 -19.80 21.47 -8.02
#